data_AF-A0A1V4VUT8-F1
#
_entry.id   AF-A0A1V4VUT8-F1
#
_cell.length_a   1.000
_cell.length_b   1.000
_cell.length_c   1.000
_cell.angle_alpha   90.00
_cell.angle_beta   90.00
_cell.angle_gamma   90.00
#
_symmetry.space_group_name_H-M   'P 1'
#
loop_
_entity.id
_entity.type
_entity.pdbx_description
1 polymer ?
#
loop_
_entity_poly.entity_id
_entity_poly.type
_entity_poly.pdbx_seq_one_letter_code
_entity_poly.pdbx_strand_id
1 'polypeptide(L)' 'MKNENNIINNQTNVYQLSPGQLNEIYAKYGQPGEFSPGVKATKDRKRLLQTIIWRENQRNNE' A
#
# COMPACT_ATOMS: atom_id res chain seq x y z
N MET A 1 9.27 11.60 41.68
CA MET A 1 9.64 12.01 40.31
C MET A 1 8.84 11.14 39.36
N LYS A 2 7.88 11.70 38.62
CA LYS A 2 6.98 10.94 37.74
C LYS A 2 7.64 10.83 36.36
N ASN A 3 7.96 9.63 35.91
CA ASN A 3 8.37 9.37 34.53
C ASN A 3 7.11 9.11 33.72
N GLU A 4 6.68 10.12 32.98
CA GLU A 4 5.49 10.08 32.14
C GLU A 4 5.81 9.29 30.87
N ASN A 5 5.14 8.15 30.72
CA ASN A 5 5.21 7.30 29.53
C ASN A 5 4.71 8.11 28.32
N ASN A 6 5.63 8.47 27.44
CA ASN A 6 5.35 9.23 26.23
C ASN A 6 4.70 8.29 25.20
N ILE A 7 3.37 8.12 25.28
CA ILE A 7 2.58 7.33 24.33
C ILE A 7 2.50 8.14 23.04
N ILE A 8 3.30 7.74 22.05
CA ILE A 8 3.26 8.33 20.71
C ILE A 8 1.94 7.90 20.05
N ASN A 9 0.95 8.79 20.04
CA ASN A 9 -0.29 8.61 19.31
C ASN A 9 -0.01 8.62 17.80
N ASN A 10 0.29 7.46 17.24
CA ASN A 10 0.41 7.26 15.78
C ASN A 10 -0.98 7.35 15.14
N GLN A 11 -1.46 8.57 14.89
CA GLN A 11 -2.70 8.79 14.13
C GLN A 11 -2.43 8.58 12.64
N THR A 12 -2.89 7.46 12.09
CA THR A 12 -2.83 7.18 10.65
C THR A 12 -4.01 7.84 9.96
N ASN A 13 -3.75 8.88 9.16
CA ASN A 13 -4.78 9.49 8.31
C ASN A 13 -5.14 8.53 7.17
N VAL A 14 -6.39 8.09 7.11
CA VAL A 14 -6.92 7.24 6.03
C VAL A 14 -7.52 8.15 4.97
N TYR A 15 -6.93 8.14 3.77
CA TYR A 15 -7.47 8.86 2.62
C TYR A 15 -8.18 7.88 1.71
N GLN A 16 -9.48 8.11 1.48
CA GLN A 16 -10.29 7.33 0.55
C GLN A 16 -10.64 8.17 -0.66
N LEU A 17 -10.25 7.71 -1.84
CA LEU A 17 -10.56 8.37 -3.10
C LEU A 17 -12.00 8.06 -3.51
N SER A 18 -12.68 9.04 -4.09
CA SER A 18 -13.94 8.80 -4.76
C SER A 18 -13.71 7.98 -6.05
N PRO A 19 -14.75 7.29 -6.56
CA PRO A 19 -14.62 6.56 -7.83
C PRO A 19 -14.15 7.43 -9.00
N GLY A 20 -14.57 8.71 -9.06
CA GLY A 20 -14.13 9.65 -10.09
C GLY A 20 -12.63 9.97 -10.03
N GLN A 21 -12.13 10.25 -8.82
CA GLN A 21 -10.70 10.52 -8.60
C GLN A 21 -9.83 9.30 -8.92
N LEU A 22 -10.31 8.10 -8.60
CA LEU A 22 -9.66 6.85 -8.98
C LEU A 22 -9.58 6.69 -10.50
N ASN A 23 -10.66 6.99 -11.22
CA ASN A 23 -10.67 6.92 -12.69
C ASN A 23 -9.68 7.90 -13.33
N GLU A 24 -9.57 9.12 -12.80
CA GLU A 24 -8.58 10.10 -13.29
C GLU A 24 -7.15 9.60 -13.11
N ILE A 25 -6.84 9.02 -11.95
CA ILE A 25 -5.52 8.42 -11.67
C ILE A 25 -5.25 7.27 -12.65
N TYR A 26 -6.21 6.37 -12.85
CA TYR A 26 -6.05 5.24 -13.76
C TYR A 26 -5.90 5.67 -15.22
N ALA A 27 -6.60 6.73 -15.65
CA ALA A 27 -6.43 7.29 -16.98
C ALA A 27 -5.03 7.88 -17.17
N LYS A 28 -4.43 8.47 -16.12
CA LYS A 28 -3.11 9.10 -16.19
C LYS A 28 -1.95 8.12 -16.06
N TYR A 29 -2.05 7.16 -15.15
CA TYR A 29 -0.92 6.29 -14.75
C TYR A 29 -1.14 4.81 -15.07
N GLY A 30 -2.33 4.43 -15.50
CA GLY A 30 -2.71 3.04 -15.72
C GLY A 30 -3.30 2.40 -14.47
N GLN A 31 -3.88 1.22 -14.65
CA GLN A 31 -4.44 0.47 -13.52
C GLN A 31 -3.32 -0.20 -12.70
N PRO A 32 -3.60 -0.60 -11.45
CA PRO A 32 -2.66 -1.39 -10.66
C PRO A 32 -2.21 -2.64 -11.46
N GLY A 33 -0.89 -2.83 -11.57
CA GLY A 33 -0.31 -3.90 -12.41
C GLY A 33 0.00 -3.48 -13.85
N GLU A 34 -0.28 -2.24 -14.22
CA GLU A 34 0.16 -1.63 -15.48
C GLU A 34 1.34 -0.69 -15.24
N PHE A 35 2.24 -0.58 -16.22
CA PHE A 35 3.32 0.41 -16.19
C PHE A 35 2.83 1.78 -16.65
N SER A 36 1.89 1.78 -17.58
CA SER A 36 1.17 2.93 -18.11
C SER A 36 -0.20 2.45 -18.61
N PRO A 37 -1.17 3.34 -18.90
CA PRO A 37 -2.50 2.92 -19.36
C PRO A 37 -2.43 1.92 -20.52
N GLY A 38 -2.95 0.71 -20.30
CA GLY A 38 -2.99 -0.37 -21.30
C GLY A 38 -1.68 -1.13 -21.50
N VAL A 39 -0.59 -0.77 -20.82
CA VAL A 39 0.70 -1.48 -20.89
C VAL A 39 0.89 -2.33 -19.65
N LYS A 40 0.74 -3.64 -19.79
CA LYS A 40 0.94 -4.59 -18.67
C LYS A 40 2.39 -4.53 -18.16
N ALA A 41 2.55 -4.53 -16.85
CA ALA A 41 3.86 -4.64 -16.24
C ALA A 41 4.51 -5.98 -16.63
N THR A 42 5.73 -5.94 -17.17
CA THR A 42 6.43 -7.08 -17.77
C THR A 42 6.92 -8.13 -16.79
N LYS A 43 6.86 -7.87 -15.47
CA LYS A 43 7.36 -8.81 -14.48
C LYS A 43 6.64 -8.65 -13.16
N ASP A 44 6.03 -9.75 -12.70
CA ASP A 44 5.80 -9.94 -11.28
C ASP A 44 7.15 -9.80 -10.57
N ARG A 45 7.26 -8.79 -9.71
CA ARG A 45 8.43 -8.65 -8.83
C ARG A 45 8.35 -9.79 -7.82
N LYS A 46 8.80 -11.00 -8.19
CA LYS A 46 8.82 -12.20 -7.33
C LYS A 46 9.41 -11.92 -5.95
N ARG A 47 10.43 -11.05 -5.90
CA ARG A 47 11.05 -10.57 -4.66
C ARG A 47 10.10 -9.73 -3.80
N LEU A 48 9.30 -8.86 -4.42
CA LEU A 48 8.29 -8.05 -3.73
C LEU A 48 7.14 -8.93 -3.22
N LEU A 49 6.66 -9.89 -4.03
CA LEU A 49 5.66 -10.88 -3.64
C LEU A 49 6.13 -11.74 -2.46
N GLN A 50 7.35 -12.28 -2.50
CA GLN A 50 7.93 -13.00 -1.36
C GLN A 50 8.02 -12.14 -0.09
N THR A 51 8.34 -10.86 -0.24
CA THR A 51 8.41 -9.93 0.88
C THR A 51 7.04 -9.65 1.48
N ILE A 52 6.01 -9.47 0.63
CA ILE A 52 4.62 -9.27 1.06
C ILE A 52 4.09 -10.52 1.78
N ILE A 53 4.28 -11.70 1.18
CA ILE A 53 3.87 -12.99 1.76
C ILE A 53 4.55 -13.22 3.12
N TRP A 54 5.85 -12.96 3.23
CA TRP A 54 6.57 -13.08 4.50
C TRP A 54 5.97 -12.16 5.57
N ARG A 55 5.67 -10.90 5.22
CA ARG A 55 5.12 -9.89 6.14
C ARG A 55 3.67 -10.18 6.55
N GLU A 56 2.87 -10.78 5.68
CA GLU A 56 1.53 -11.27 6.01
C GLU A 56 1.58 -12.48 6.96
N ASN A 57 2.50 -13.42 6.73
CA ASN A 57 2.68 -14.55 7.62
C ASN A 57 3.13 -14.13 9.03
N GLN A 58 3.92 -13.06 9.18
CA GLN A 58 4.28 -12.55 10.51
C GLN A 58 3.07 -11.96 11.26
N ARG A 59 2.17 -11.24 10.55
CA ARG A 59 0.96 -10.65 11.16
C ARG A 59 -0.09 -11.67 11.60
N ASN A 60 -0.15 -12.83 10.94
CA ASN A 60 -1.12 -13.87 11.26
C ASN A 60 -0.66 -14.81 12.41
N ASN A 61 0.58 -14.65 12.89
CA ASN A 61 1.15 -15.43 13.99
C ASN A 61 1.26 -14.63 15.31
N GLU A 62 0.75 -13.40 15.33
CA GLU A 62 0.51 -12.57 16.53
C GLU A 62 -0.99 -12.59 16.88
#